data_AF-A0A9D1FGF0-F1
#
_entry.id   AF-A0A9D1FGF0-F1
#
_cell.length_a   1.000
_cell.length_b   1.000
_cell.length_c   1.000
_cell.angle_alpha   90.00
_cell.angle_beta   90.00
_cell.angle_gamma   90.00
#
_symmetry.space_group_name_H-M   'P 1'
#
loop_
_entity.id
_entity.type
_entity.pdbx_description
1 polymer ?
#
loop_
_entity_poly.entity_id
_entity_poly.type
_entity_poly.pdbx_seq_one_letter_code
_entity_poly.pdbx_strand_id
1 'polypeptide(L)'
;MKLIISIDGRIGSGKSTIINKLREELKKIYGVDVPHYSCGQYYRTHLQDKIPNDRVDDAMIEFMVSVYENNDIAIIDGRSVSFAIKTANVLKSDKPFISVLLDVDKDVQLTRLLERAQSGHPEPIKYAMERDARDESRCFSRYKKNIFDKKYYDLYLNTSTLRPDQAVKQLLMDIIQPGKIRKKTLLFAEETETPLGRKLLERHDINTIYLRFTEHLNFNEQYMLDTYNQNIFTVFTSRQIEDEIMRFHSWASEIGMFPDYFYNGSEFLQEKANRFAGQLGLSALSEEQSLQTRDKVEMKKRLQSVGIRVNEFQPVDSMNDIIHFVGVYGYPIIFKRRKGQSCIDTYKISSQNDIDNLPIQDPRPGKFMVEKFNPEREWIIDGLIQDGIVAKTFVTYVPTAPLTAMTDRKLRGHIACPETPTVFKFDPTTYIQQVVSTINLNNGYIHLECFLEQDGTPTVGEFGWRPSGHRIIDNHSMATGVDIYDKLVDVATGKKVEFPKAAKQPYVGSVFLPKKDGEITDMMSKDQIMSQDGVIAAELFPKIGEKHQLQRKSSETFGYAFIEGESIESVERNMQLVFNAFFDKMKTK
;
A
#
# COMPACT_ATOMS: atom_id res chain seq x y z
N MET A 1 -7.99 21.64 21.80
CA MET A 1 -8.38 20.21 21.82
C MET A 1 -9.38 20.02 20.69
N LYS A 2 -9.25 18.97 19.88
CA LYS A 2 -10.08 18.78 18.70
C LYS A 2 -10.88 17.46 18.81
N LEU A 3 -12.21 17.52 18.90
CA LEU A 3 -13.09 16.35 19.08
C LEU A 3 -14.50 16.63 18.56
N ILE A 4 -14.89 15.98 17.46
CA ILE A 4 -16.26 16.04 16.95
C ILE A 4 -16.93 14.69 17.20
N ILE A 5 -18.09 14.71 17.86
CA ILE A 5 -18.87 13.50 18.16
C ILE A 5 -20.15 13.56 17.36
N SER A 6 -20.41 12.57 16.50
CA SER A 6 -21.69 12.42 15.84
C SER A 6 -22.49 11.30 16.49
N ILE A 7 -23.78 11.53 16.74
CA ILE A 7 -24.66 10.56 17.40
C ILE A 7 -25.85 10.28 16.50
N ASP A 8 -25.89 9.05 15.96
CA ASP A 8 -27.02 8.48 15.26
C ASP A 8 -27.79 7.51 16.16
N GLY A 9 -29.03 7.24 15.78
CA GLY A 9 -29.86 6.28 16.50
C GLY A 9 -31.32 6.38 16.11
N ARG A 10 -32.03 5.25 16.24
CA ARG A 10 -33.47 5.13 16.01
C ARG A 10 -34.25 6.01 16.99
N ILE A 11 -35.50 6.32 16.66
CA ILE A 11 -36.39 7.00 17.61
C ILE A 11 -36.57 6.11 18.84
N GLY A 12 -36.61 6.70 20.04
CA GLY A 12 -36.77 5.92 21.28
C GLY A 12 -35.45 5.38 21.86
N SER A 13 -34.31 5.57 21.18
CA SER A 13 -32.97 5.24 21.70
C SER A 13 -32.50 6.15 22.87
N GLY A 14 -33.29 7.15 23.26
CA GLY A 14 -32.90 8.12 24.29
C GLY A 14 -31.86 9.16 23.83
N LYS A 15 -31.56 9.20 22.52
CA LYS A 15 -30.55 10.06 21.90
C LYS A 15 -30.53 11.51 22.41
N SER A 16 -31.66 12.23 22.38
CA SER A 16 -31.71 13.64 22.80
C SER A 16 -31.34 13.82 24.27
N THR A 17 -31.81 12.93 25.14
CA THR A 17 -31.49 12.96 26.57
C THR A 17 -30.01 12.65 26.82
N ILE A 18 -29.46 11.67 26.11
CA ILE A 18 -28.06 11.28 26.19
C ILE A 18 -27.15 12.41 25.68
N ILE A 19 -27.49 13.06 24.55
CA ILE A 19 -26.73 14.21 24.02
C ILE A 19 -26.68 15.33 25.05
N ASN A 20 -27.82 15.73 25.61
CA ASN A 20 -27.85 16.85 26.57
C ASN A 20 -26.97 16.56 27.78
N LYS A 21 -27.07 15.36 28.35
CA LYS A 21 -26.24 14.95 29.50
C LYS A 21 -24.76 14.82 29.13
N LEU A 22 -24.46 14.26 27.95
CA LEU A 22 -23.08 14.13 27.46
C LEU A 22 -22.42 15.50 27.27
N ARG A 23 -23.14 16.49 26.74
CA ARG A 23 -22.66 17.88 26.62
C ARG A 23 -22.28 18.47 27.96
N GLU A 24 -23.14 18.32 28.97
CA GLU A 24 -22.87 18.83 30.32
C GLU A 24 -21.63 18.19 30.94
N GLU A 25 -21.47 16.88 30.79
CA GLU A 25 -20.29 16.18 31.31
C GLU A 25 -19.01 16.54 30.55
N LEU A 26 -19.05 16.62 29.21
CA LEU A 26 -17.91 17.08 28.42
C LEU A 26 -17.53 18.54 28.75
N LYS A 27 -18.51 19.41 28.99
CA LYS A 27 -18.28 20.78 29.44
C LYS A 27 -17.58 20.84 30.79
N LYS A 28 -17.97 19.98 31.75
CA LYS A 28 -17.29 19.85 33.04
C LYS A 28 -15.87 19.35 32.90
N ILE A 29 -15.64 18.36 32.03
CA ILE A 29 -14.33 17.73 31.84
C ILE A 29 -13.35 18.67 31.15
N TYR A 30 -13.80 19.40 30.13
CA TYR A 30 -12.92 20.18 29.27
C TYR A 30 -12.94 21.68 29.53
N GLY A 31 -13.83 22.17 30.41
CA GLY A 31 -13.92 23.57 30.78
C GLY A 31 -14.34 24.50 29.63
N VAL A 32 -14.89 23.95 28.55
CA VAL A 32 -15.32 24.68 27.34
C VAL A 32 -16.77 24.33 27.00
N ASP A 33 -17.48 25.25 26.37
CA ASP A 33 -18.83 24.97 25.90
C ASP A 33 -18.81 23.96 24.74
N VAL A 34 -19.76 23.03 24.74
CA VAL A 34 -19.88 21.99 23.71
C VAL A 34 -21.14 22.26 22.89
N PRO A 35 -21.04 22.89 21.71
CA PRO A 35 -22.19 23.19 20.87
C PRO A 35 -22.85 21.91 20.35
N HIS A 36 -24.17 21.95 20.20
CA HIS A 36 -24.97 20.86 19.62
C HIS A 36 -25.66 21.31 18.35
N TYR A 37 -25.45 20.55 17.28
CA TYR A 37 -26.05 20.79 15.98
C TYR A 37 -27.00 19.65 15.61
N SER A 38 -28.27 19.96 15.42
CA SER A 38 -29.27 18.96 15.05
C SER A 38 -29.53 18.92 13.57
N CYS A 39 -29.19 17.80 12.94
CA CYS A 39 -29.44 17.55 11.52
C CYS A 39 -30.95 17.53 11.21
N GLY A 40 -31.75 17.00 12.14
CA GLY A 40 -33.20 17.00 12.00
C GLY A 40 -33.79 18.42 12.02
N GLN A 41 -33.26 19.30 12.87
CA GLN A 41 -33.66 20.69 12.91
C GLN A 41 -33.18 21.44 11.67
N TYR A 42 -31.92 21.27 11.28
CA TYR A 42 -31.35 21.88 10.09
C TYR A 42 -32.16 21.54 8.84
N TYR A 43 -32.53 20.26 8.67
CA TYR A 43 -33.40 19.85 7.57
C TYR A 43 -34.73 20.60 7.58
N ARG A 44 -35.47 20.59 8.69
CA ARG A 44 -36.78 21.24 8.77
C ARG A 44 -36.70 22.74 8.50
N THR A 45 -35.65 23.39 8.97
CA THR A 45 -35.51 24.84 8.86
C THR A 45 -34.97 25.28 7.50
N HIS A 46 -34.03 24.53 6.91
CA HIS A 46 -33.24 24.99 5.76
C HIS A 46 -33.42 24.19 4.48
N LEU A 47 -33.83 22.92 4.55
CA LEU A 47 -33.85 22.02 3.38
C LEU A 47 -35.25 21.56 2.99
N GLN A 48 -36.11 21.27 3.98
CA GLN A 48 -37.45 20.74 3.77
C GLN A 48 -38.26 21.69 2.89
N ASP A 49 -38.80 21.16 1.80
CA ASP A 49 -39.60 21.86 0.80
C ASP A 49 -38.87 23.03 0.09
N LYS A 50 -37.55 23.16 0.30
CA LYS A 50 -36.70 24.23 -0.25
C LYS A 50 -35.70 23.74 -1.28
N ILE A 51 -35.37 22.44 -1.28
CA ILE A 51 -34.47 21.82 -2.26
C ILE A 51 -35.03 20.47 -2.75
N PRO A 52 -34.64 20.02 -3.96
CA PRO A 52 -34.97 18.68 -4.46
C PRO A 52 -34.53 17.56 -3.50
N ASN A 53 -35.35 16.51 -3.37
CA ASN A 53 -35.12 15.40 -2.44
C ASN A 53 -33.80 14.65 -2.68
N ASP A 54 -33.33 14.57 -3.93
CA ASP A 54 -32.09 13.91 -4.32
C ASP A 54 -30.83 14.68 -3.89
N ARG A 55 -30.95 15.98 -3.60
CA ARG A 55 -29.87 16.86 -3.11
C ARG A 55 -29.82 17.03 -1.59
N VAL A 56 -30.81 16.50 -0.88
CA VAL A 56 -30.90 16.65 0.59
C VAL A 56 -29.69 16.04 1.29
N ASP A 57 -29.21 14.88 0.86
CA ASP A 57 -28.06 14.22 1.50
C ASP A 57 -26.77 14.99 1.29
N ASP A 58 -26.55 15.55 0.09
CA ASP A 58 -25.35 16.34 -0.20
C ASP A 58 -25.33 17.62 0.64
N ALA A 59 -26.47 18.34 0.72
CA ALA A 59 -26.60 19.53 1.58
C ALA A 59 -26.42 19.21 3.08
N MET A 60 -26.89 18.04 3.53
CA MET A 60 -26.69 17.58 4.91
C MET A 60 -25.22 17.24 5.20
N ILE A 61 -24.53 16.62 4.24
CA ILE A 61 -23.09 16.34 4.33
C ILE A 61 -22.30 17.65 4.39
N GLU A 62 -22.58 18.60 3.50
CA GLU A 62 -21.95 19.93 3.48
C GLU A 62 -22.12 20.65 4.82
N PHE A 63 -23.34 20.63 5.39
CA PHE A 63 -23.59 21.19 6.71
C PHE A 63 -22.70 20.54 7.79
N MET A 64 -22.62 19.21 7.83
CA MET A 64 -21.79 18.54 8.84
C MET A 64 -20.30 18.77 8.64
N VAL A 65 -19.81 18.78 7.38
CA VAL A 65 -18.43 19.16 7.06
C VAL A 65 -18.15 20.56 7.58
N SER A 66 -19.07 21.51 7.38
CA SER A 66 -18.91 22.88 7.90
C SER A 66 -18.84 22.92 9.43
N VAL A 67 -19.63 22.12 10.14
CA VAL A 67 -19.56 22.04 11.61
C VAL A 67 -18.21 21.44 12.02
N TYR A 68 -17.78 20.37 11.35
CA TYR A 68 -16.52 19.69 11.63
C TYR A 68 -15.31 20.61 11.41
N GLU A 69 -15.29 21.39 10.34
CA GLU A 69 -14.19 22.31 10.03
C GLU A 69 -14.14 23.48 11.03
N ASN A 70 -15.29 24.07 11.34
CA ASN A 70 -15.38 25.32 12.10
C ASN A 70 -15.40 25.17 13.63
N ASN A 71 -15.47 23.94 14.16
CA ASN A 71 -15.53 23.70 15.61
C ASN A 71 -14.34 22.87 16.09
N ASP A 72 -13.75 23.25 17.21
CA ASP A 72 -12.77 22.42 17.90
C ASP A 72 -13.44 21.29 18.69
N ILE A 73 -14.60 21.54 19.30
CA ILE A 73 -15.44 20.52 19.93
C ILE A 73 -16.91 20.73 19.58
N ALA A 74 -17.63 19.68 19.22
CA ALA A 74 -19.07 19.74 18.97
C ALA A 74 -19.73 18.36 19.05
N ILE A 75 -21.03 18.35 19.34
CA ILE A 75 -21.89 17.18 19.15
C ILE A 75 -22.85 17.44 17.99
N ILE A 76 -22.96 16.49 17.07
CA ILE A 76 -23.89 16.55 15.93
C ILE A 76 -24.84 15.36 16.03
N ASP A 77 -26.14 15.58 15.82
CA ASP A 77 -27.12 14.48 15.90
C ASP A 77 -27.97 14.27 14.65
N GLY A 78 -28.17 13.00 14.31
CA GLY A 78 -29.25 12.50 13.47
C GLY A 78 -28.99 12.29 11.97
N ARG A 79 -30.01 11.68 11.35
CA ARG A 79 -30.21 11.44 9.91
C ARG A 79 -29.20 10.54 9.21
N SER A 80 -28.46 9.70 9.94
CA SER A 80 -27.50 8.76 9.34
C SER A 80 -26.39 9.49 8.59
N VAL A 81 -26.17 10.75 8.93
CA VAL A 81 -25.23 11.60 8.21
C VAL A 81 -23.80 11.25 8.62
N SER A 82 -23.58 10.71 9.83
CA SER A 82 -22.28 10.10 10.19
C SER A 82 -21.93 8.95 9.25
N PHE A 83 -22.91 8.10 8.97
CA PHE A 83 -22.77 7.00 8.01
C PHE A 83 -22.51 7.53 6.59
N ALA A 84 -23.23 8.56 6.17
CA ALA A 84 -23.06 9.18 4.85
C ALA A 84 -21.67 9.80 4.68
N ILE A 85 -21.17 10.53 5.67
CA ILE A 85 -19.81 11.12 5.67
C ILE A 85 -18.75 10.04 5.63
N LYS A 86 -18.87 9.00 6.46
CA LYS A 86 -17.92 7.87 6.45
C LYS A 86 -17.93 7.12 5.13
N THR A 87 -19.10 6.98 4.50
CA THR A 87 -19.22 6.32 3.20
C THR A 87 -18.68 7.19 2.06
N ALA A 88 -18.85 8.50 2.14
CA ALA A 88 -18.39 9.45 1.13
C ALA A 88 -16.91 9.87 1.30
N ASN A 89 -16.31 9.60 2.46
CA ASN A 89 -14.92 9.93 2.82
C ASN A 89 -14.54 11.40 2.55
N VAL A 90 -15.40 12.33 2.99
CA VAL A 90 -15.31 13.77 2.63
C VAL A 90 -14.59 14.65 3.66
N LEU A 91 -14.18 14.10 4.82
CA LEU A 91 -13.46 14.87 5.83
C LEU A 91 -12.00 15.03 5.41
N LYS A 92 -11.51 16.28 5.43
CA LYS A 92 -10.17 16.65 4.90
C LYS A 92 -9.12 16.88 5.99
N SER A 93 -9.40 16.55 7.26
CA SER A 93 -8.53 16.85 8.41
C SER A 93 -8.37 15.63 9.31
N ASP A 94 -7.25 15.56 10.03
CA ASP A 94 -7.00 14.56 11.07
C ASP A 94 -7.71 14.88 12.40
N LYS A 95 -8.62 15.86 12.42
CA LYS A 95 -9.38 16.18 13.63
C LYS A 95 -10.22 14.96 14.04
N PRO A 96 -10.10 14.47 15.29
CA PRO A 96 -10.85 13.31 15.75
C PRO A 96 -12.35 13.46 15.50
N PHE A 97 -12.92 12.52 14.74
CA PHE A 97 -14.34 12.39 14.48
C PHE A 97 -14.80 11.03 15.01
N ILE A 98 -15.64 11.03 16.04
CA ILE A 98 -16.17 9.82 16.67
C ILE A 98 -17.64 9.70 16.33
N SER A 99 -18.00 8.67 15.58
CA SER A 99 -19.37 8.32 15.27
C SER A 99 -19.92 7.29 16.23
N VAL A 100 -21.08 7.60 16.82
CA VAL A 100 -21.76 6.78 17.82
C VAL A 100 -23.12 6.35 17.28
N LEU A 101 -23.41 5.06 17.33
CA LEU A 101 -24.75 4.54 17.09
C LEU A 101 -25.42 4.13 18.41
N LEU A 102 -26.57 4.75 18.69
CA LEU A 102 -27.45 4.38 19.80
C LEU A 102 -28.58 3.49 19.28
N ASP A 103 -28.61 2.26 19.77
CA ASP A 103 -29.64 1.28 19.40
C ASP A 103 -30.58 0.99 20.57
N VAL A 104 -31.73 0.39 20.24
CA VAL A 104 -32.75 0.01 21.22
C VAL A 104 -33.58 -1.15 20.66
N ASP A 105 -33.86 -2.13 21.50
CA ASP A 105 -34.68 -3.28 21.12
C ASP A 105 -36.11 -2.82 20.85
N LYS A 106 -36.76 -3.43 19.85
CA LYS A 106 -38.07 -2.99 19.35
C LYS A 106 -39.16 -2.89 20.43
N ASP A 107 -39.18 -3.83 21.38
CA ASP A 107 -40.19 -3.83 22.45
C ASP A 107 -39.99 -2.68 23.42
N VAL A 108 -38.72 -2.39 23.76
CA VAL A 108 -38.34 -1.26 24.61
C VAL A 108 -38.58 0.07 23.87
N GLN A 109 -38.27 0.09 22.57
CA GLN A 109 -38.52 1.23 21.69
C GLN A 109 -40.01 1.60 21.69
N LEU A 110 -40.89 0.61 21.49
CA LEU A 110 -42.34 0.80 21.47
C LEU A 110 -42.86 1.28 22.83
N THR A 111 -42.36 0.70 23.91
CA THR A 111 -42.73 1.09 25.28
C THR A 111 -42.39 2.56 25.55
N ARG A 112 -41.16 2.98 25.22
CA ARG A 112 -40.72 4.38 25.39
C ARG A 112 -41.51 5.36 24.51
N LEU A 113 -41.92 4.92 23.32
CA LEU A 113 -42.77 5.71 22.44
C LEU A 113 -44.19 5.90 23.01
N LEU A 114 -44.77 4.84 23.60
CA LEU A 114 -46.07 4.90 24.28
C LEU A 114 -46.03 5.83 25.49
N GLU A 115 -45.02 5.71 26.34
CA GLU A 115 -44.82 6.59 27.49
C GLU A 115 -44.68 8.06 27.07
N ARG A 116 -43.94 8.33 25.99
CA ARG A 116 -43.77 9.69 25.45
C ARG A 116 -45.08 10.28 24.91
N ALA A 117 -45.91 9.47 24.27
CA ALA A 117 -47.23 9.88 23.81
C ALA A 117 -48.16 10.23 24.99
N GLN A 118 -48.09 9.46 26.08
CA GLN A 118 -48.81 9.75 27.33
C GLN A 118 -48.30 11.01 28.03
N SER A 119 -47.01 11.33 27.90
CA SER A 119 -46.36 12.50 28.53
C SER A 119 -46.59 13.84 27.79
N GLY A 120 -47.58 13.92 26.88
CA GLY A 120 -47.94 15.18 26.22
C GLY A 120 -47.09 15.55 25.00
N HIS A 121 -46.34 14.61 24.42
CA HIS A 121 -45.64 14.78 23.13
C HIS A 121 -46.24 13.85 22.06
N PRO A 122 -47.45 14.15 21.54
CA PRO A 122 -48.14 13.26 20.61
C PRO A 122 -47.55 13.38 19.20
N GLU A 123 -46.42 12.72 18.93
CA GLU A 123 -46.17 12.23 17.57
C GLU A 123 -46.87 10.88 17.42
N PRO A 124 -47.63 10.63 16.32
CA PRO A 124 -48.16 9.30 16.07
C PRO A 124 -47.02 8.29 16.04
N ILE A 125 -47.09 7.23 16.84
CA ILE A 125 -46.07 6.15 16.87
C ILE A 125 -45.82 5.63 15.45
N LYS A 126 -46.88 5.55 14.64
CA LYS A 126 -46.82 5.23 13.22
C LYS A 126 -45.89 6.18 12.43
N TYR A 127 -46.02 7.48 12.63
CA TYR A 127 -45.18 8.50 11.96
C TYR A 127 -43.70 8.37 12.37
N ALA A 128 -43.43 8.11 13.64
CA ALA A 128 -42.08 7.86 14.13
C ALA A 128 -41.44 6.64 13.44
N MET A 129 -42.15 5.51 13.39
CA MET A 129 -41.65 4.28 12.75
C MET A 129 -41.49 4.43 11.23
N GLU A 130 -42.43 5.10 10.57
CA GLU A 130 -42.36 5.40 9.12
C GLU A 130 -41.18 6.29 8.77
N ARG A 131 -40.75 7.17 9.69
CA ARG A 131 -39.59 8.03 9.49
C ARG A 131 -38.29 7.23 9.46
N ASP A 132 -38.07 6.34 10.43
CA ASP A 132 -36.86 5.52 10.48
C ASP A 132 -36.78 4.58 9.26
N ALA A 133 -37.91 4.00 8.84
CA ALA A 133 -37.98 3.17 7.64
C ALA A 133 -37.69 3.96 6.35
N ARG A 134 -38.12 5.23 6.29
CA ARG A 134 -37.84 6.13 5.16
C ARG A 134 -36.36 6.50 5.09
N ASP A 135 -35.75 6.84 6.22
CA ASP A 135 -34.32 7.15 6.28
C ASP A 135 -33.48 5.92 5.90
N GLU A 136 -33.85 4.73 6.39
CA GLU A 136 -33.23 3.45 6.05
C GLU A 136 -33.35 3.14 4.55
N SER A 137 -34.56 3.26 3.98
CA SER A 137 -34.79 3.01 2.55
C SER A 137 -34.03 3.99 1.66
N ARG A 138 -34.06 5.29 2.01
CA ARG A 138 -33.35 6.35 1.29
C ARG A 138 -31.85 6.08 1.27
N CYS A 139 -31.25 5.86 2.43
CA CYS A 139 -29.81 5.62 2.51
C CYS A 139 -29.42 4.26 1.90
N PHE A 140 -30.24 3.22 2.03
CA PHE A 140 -30.01 1.95 1.34
C PHE A 140 -30.05 2.12 -0.19
N SER A 141 -30.97 2.93 -0.71
CA SER A 141 -31.06 3.19 -2.16
C SER A 141 -29.80 3.85 -2.72
N ARG A 142 -29.23 4.83 -1.98
CA ARG A 142 -28.06 5.64 -2.36
C ARG A 142 -26.73 4.94 -2.10
N TYR A 143 -26.59 4.30 -0.94
CA TYR A 143 -25.31 3.75 -0.46
C TYR A 143 -25.25 2.22 -0.49
N LYS A 144 -26.34 1.53 -0.85
CA LYS A 144 -26.47 0.06 -0.90
C LYS A 144 -26.07 -0.66 0.39
N LYS A 145 -26.28 0.00 1.54
CA LYS A 145 -25.83 -0.42 2.88
C LYS A 145 -26.88 -0.09 3.93
N ASN A 146 -26.95 -0.88 5.00
CA ASN A 146 -27.82 -0.59 6.14
C ASN A 146 -27.19 0.47 7.05
N ILE A 147 -27.91 1.57 7.28
CA ILE A 147 -27.47 2.70 8.10
C ILE A 147 -27.36 2.41 9.59
N PHE A 148 -27.98 1.36 10.08
CA PHE A 148 -27.94 0.95 11.48
C PHE A 148 -26.99 -0.24 11.69
N ASP A 149 -26.20 -0.59 10.68
CA ASP A 149 -25.15 -1.59 10.84
C ASP A 149 -24.00 -0.99 11.69
N LYS A 150 -23.85 -1.56 12.89
CA LYS A 150 -22.88 -1.14 13.90
C LYS A 150 -21.44 -1.08 13.39
N LYS A 151 -21.06 -1.84 12.35
CA LYS A 151 -19.69 -1.87 11.82
C LYS A 151 -19.25 -0.54 11.20
N TYR A 152 -20.20 0.35 10.86
CA TYR A 152 -19.90 1.65 10.28
C TYR A 152 -19.66 2.75 11.32
N TYR A 153 -19.89 2.45 12.60
CA TYR A 153 -19.74 3.40 13.70
C TYR A 153 -18.50 3.08 14.53
N ASP A 154 -17.88 4.12 15.10
CA ASP A 154 -16.70 3.95 15.98
C ASP A 154 -17.12 3.38 17.33
N LEU A 155 -18.28 3.81 17.82
CA LEU A 155 -18.90 3.32 19.06
C LEU A 155 -20.33 2.89 18.80
N TYR A 156 -20.75 1.84 19.48
CA TYR A 156 -22.12 1.35 19.48
C TYR A 156 -22.58 1.12 20.91
N LEU A 157 -23.81 1.56 21.22
CA LEU A 157 -24.41 1.37 22.52
C LEU A 157 -25.88 0.97 22.40
N ASN A 158 -26.21 -0.23 22.89
CA ASN A 158 -27.60 -0.63 23.07
C ASN A 158 -28.13 0.02 24.37
N THR A 159 -29.20 0.80 24.23
CA THR A 159 -29.77 1.61 25.31
C THR A 159 -30.94 0.94 26.01
N SER A 160 -31.34 -0.29 25.63
CA SER A 160 -32.54 -0.96 26.14
C SER A 160 -32.60 -1.04 27.65
N THR A 161 -31.49 -1.40 28.28
CA THR A 161 -31.39 -1.62 29.75
C THR A 161 -30.68 -0.49 30.49
N LEU A 162 -30.20 0.53 29.77
CA LEU A 162 -29.40 1.60 30.34
C LEU A 162 -30.24 2.83 30.64
N ARG A 163 -30.10 3.37 31.87
CA ARG A 163 -30.54 4.73 32.17
C ARG A 163 -29.63 5.74 31.44
N PRO A 164 -30.12 6.93 31.07
CA PRO A 164 -29.32 7.92 30.33
C PRO A 164 -27.98 8.25 30.99
N ASP A 165 -27.91 8.34 32.32
CA ASP A 165 -26.65 8.62 33.03
C ASP A 165 -25.64 7.47 32.91
N GLN A 166 -26.12 6.23 32.89
CA GLN A 166 -25.27 5.05 32.69
C GLN A 166 -24.76 4.99 31.25
N ALA A 167 -25.63 5.32 30.27
CA ALA A 167 -25.25 5.41 28.88
C ALA A 167 -24.19 6.51 28.66
N VAL A 168 -24.36 7.69 29.26
CA VAL A 168 -23.39 8.79 29.17
C VAL A 168 -22.07 8.43 29.83
N LYS A 169 -22.09 7.80 31.01
CA LYS A 169 -20.86 7.34 31.67
C LYS A 169 -20.09 6.34 30.80
N GLN A 170 -20.79 5.39 30.18
CA GLN A 170 -20.18 4.42 29.27
C GLN A 170 -19.58 5.12 28.04
N LEU A 171 -20.34 6.00 27.39
CA LEU A 171 -19.86 6.77 26.24
C LEU A 171 -18.64 7.64 26.60
N LEU A 172 -18.65 8.31 27.74
CA LEU A 172 -17.51 9.12 28.19
C LEU A 172 -16.28 8.25 28.43
N MET A 173 -16.44 7.08 29.06
CA MET A 173 -15.33 6.14 29.20
C MET A 173 -14.77 5.71 27.84
N ASP A 174 -15.63 5.48 26.86
CA ASP A 174 -15.23 5.04 25.52
C ASP A 174 -14.66 6.17 24.64
N ILE A 175 -15.13 7.41 24.83
CA ILE A 175 -14.69 8.62 24.10
C ILE A 175 -13.38 9.18 24.67
N ILE A 176 -13.21 9.14 26.00
CA ILE A 176 -12.13 9.87 26.70
C ILE A 176 -10.92 8.98 26.99
N GLN A 177 -11.08 7.65 27.09
CA GLN A 177 -9.92 6.77 27.28
C GLN A 177 -9.01 6.76 26.04
N PRO A 178 -7.74 7.18 26.17
CA PRO A 178 -6.75 7.00 25.12
C PRO A 178 -6.60 5.49 24.86
N GLY A 179 -6.93 5.04 23.64
CA GLY A 179 -6.87 3.62 23.26
C GLY A 179 -8.19 2.96 22.83
N LYS A 180 -9.34 3.67 22.85
CA LYS A 180 -10.64 3.15 22.38
C LYS A 180 -11.15 3.70 21.05
N ILE A 181 -10.46 4.65 20.42
CA ILE A 181 -10.56 4.79 18.95
C ILE A 181 -9.98 3.51 18.39
N ARG A 182 -10.82 2.71 17.72
CA ARG A 182 -10.40 1.45 17.12
C ARG A 182 -9.13 1.71 16.30
N LYS A 183 -8.03 1.14 16.75
CA LYS A 183 -6.76 1.15 16.04
C LYS A 183 -7.00 0.60 14.64
N LYS A 184 -6.68 1.40 13.62
CA LYS A 184 -6.90 1.06 12.22
C LYS A 184 -6.17 -0.23 11.87
N THR A 185 -6.69 -0.96 10.90
CA THR A 185 -6.12 -2.25 10.49
C THR A 185 -5.64 -2.19 9.05
N LEU A 186 -4.38 -2.56 8.81
CA LEU A 186 -3.81 -2.77 7.49
C LEU A 186 -3.94 -4.26 7.10
N LEU A 187 -4.52 -4.52 5.93
CA LEU A 187 -4.41 -5.80 5.24
C LEU A 187 -3.13 -5.80 4.41
N PHE A 188 -2.13 -6.57 4.81
CA PHE A 188 -0.83 -6.63 4.15
C PHE A 188 -0.66 -7.96 3.41
N ALA A 189 -0.55 -7.91 2.09
CA ALA A 189 -0.35 -9.11 1.28
C ALA A 189 1.14 -9.52 1.22
N GLU A 190 1.42 -10.78 1.49
CA GLU A 190 2.76 -11.37 1.42
C GLU A 190 2.75 -12.85 1.01
N GLU A 191 3.78 -13.25 0.29
CA GLU A 191 4.12 -14.64 -0.07
C GLU A 191 5.50 -15.05 0.46
N THR A 192 6.33 -14.07 0.83
CA THR A 192 7.69 -14.26 1.32
C THR A 192 8.04 -13.17 2.33
N GLU A 193 9.11 -13.41 3.10
CA GLU A 193 9.63 -12.41 4.04
C GLU A 193 10.13 -11.18 3.28
N THR A 194 9.70 -10.00 3.70
CA THR A 194 10.18 -8.72 3.16
C THR A 194 10.59 -7.77 4.29
N PRO A 195 11.51 -6.81 4.03
CA PRO A 195 11.84 -5.78 5.03
C PRO A 195 10.62 -4.99 5.50
N LEU A 196 9.69 -4.69 4.60
CA LEU A 196 8.42 -4.02 4.93
C LEU A 196 7.54 -4.87 5.86
N GLY A 197 7.45 -6.19 5.60
CA GLY A 197 6.75 -7.13 6.48
C GLY A 197 7.34 -7.16 7.89
N ARG A 198 8.68 -7.18 8.01
CA ARG A 198 9.35 -7.05 9.32
C ARG A 198 9.06 -5.71 9.97
N LYS A 199 9.08 -4.61 9.20
CA LYS A 199 8.78 -3.28 9.74
C LYS A 199 7.40 -3.21 10.37
N LEU A 200 6.40 -3.90 9.81
CA LEU A 200 5.05 -3.96 10.37
C LEU A 200 4.98 -4.65 11.75
N LEU A 201 5.92 -5.55 12.09
CA LEU A 201 6.01 -6.15 13.42
C LEU A 201 6.42 -5.13 14.49
N GLU A 202 7.16 -4.09 14.09
CA GLU A 202 7.65 -3.02 14.97
C GLU A 202 6.59 -1.91 15.18
N ARG A 203 5.50 -1.89 14.40
CA ARG A 203 4.50 -0.82 14.41
C ARG A 203 3.43 -1.06 15.47
N HIS A 204 3.38 -0.17 16.46
CA HIS A 204 2.39 -0.22 17.55
C HIS A 204 1.20 0.72 17.36
N ASP A 205 1.22 1.57 16.34
CA ASP A 205 0.19 2.55 16.00
C ASP A 205 -0.85 2.03 15.00
N ILE A 206 -0.56 0.96 14.25
CA ILE A 206 -1.51 0.26 13.38
C ILE A 206 -1.62 -1.26 13.67
N ASN A 207 -2.82 -1.84 13.51
CA ASN A 207 -3.02 -3.29 13.54
C ASN A 207 -2.71 -3.89 12.16
N THR A 208 -2.18 -5.10 12.12
CA THR A 208 -1.87 -5.77 10.85
C THR A 208 -2.61 -7.10 10.76
N ILE A 209 -3.25 -7.34 9.62
CA ILE A 209 -3.67 -8.66 9.16
C ILE A 209 -2.73 -9.05 8.01
N TYR A 210 -1.97 -10.11 8.21
CA TYR A 210 -1.12 -10.69 7.17
C TYR A 210 -1.96 -11.59 6.26
N LEU A 211 -2.11 -11.19 5.01
CA LEU A 211 -2.83 -11.91 3.98
C LEU A 211 -1.85 -12.75 3.16
N ARG A 212 -1.82 -14.06 3.43
CA ARG A 212 -0.91 -15.00 2.77
C ARG A 212 -1.61 -15.78 1.69
N PHE A 213 -0.98 -16.01 0.54
CA PHE A 213 -1.56 -16.82 -0.53
C PHE A 213 -0.83 -18.16 -0.60
N THR A 214 -1.54 -19.28 -0.72
CA THR A 214 -0.92 -20.62 -0.74
C THR A 214 0.05 -20.86 -1.91
N GLU A 215 -0.01 -20.03 -2.94
CA GLU A 215 0.91 -20.08 -4.06
C GLU A 215 2.18 -19.31 -3.73
N HIS A 216 3.34 -19.91 -4.03
CA HIS A 216 4.66 -19.28 -3.83
C HIS A 216 5.01 -18.92 -2.37
N LEU A 217 4.40 -19.57 -1.37
CA LEU A 217 4.79 -19.42 0.03
C LEU A 217 6.26 -19.82 0.23
N ASN A 218 7.09 -18.85 0.62
CA ASN A 218 8.50 -19.07 0.90
C ASN A 218 8.94 -18.15 2.05
N PHE A 219 8.68 -18.57 3.28
CA PHE A 219 9.06 -17.85 4.49
C PHE A 219 10.22 -18.55 5.21
N ASN A 220 11.15 -17.75 5.72
CA ASN A 220 12.15 -18.22 6.67
C ASN A 220 11.47 -18.73 7.96
N GLU A 221 12.01 -19.79 8.55
CA GLU A 221 11.57 -20.33 9.84
C GLU A 221 11.51 -19.26 10.93
N GLN A 222 12.53 -18.39 11.03
CA GLN A 222 12.51 -17.33 12.04
C GLN A 222 11.37 -16.35 11.83
N TYR A 223 11.10 -15.95 10.59
CA TYR A 223 9.97 -15.04 10.31
C TYR A 223 8.61 -15.71 10.59
N MET A 224 8.50 -17.01 10.35
CA MET A 224 7.31 -17.78 10.73
C MET A 224 7.10 -17.78 12.25
N LEU A 225 8.17 -17.91 13.04
CA LEU A 225 8.11 -17.79 14.50
C LEU A 225 7.75 -16.37 14.93
N ASP A 226 8.38 -15.35 14.34
CA ASP A 226 8.14 -13.93 14.64
C ASP A 226 6.67 -13.52 14.35
N THR A 227 6.06 -14.14 13.33
CA THR A 227 4.69 -13.86 12.91
C THR A 227 3.65 -14.81 13.50
N TYR A 228 4.05 -15.84 14.27
CA TYR A 228 3.14 -16.90 14.73
C TYR A 228 1.93 -16.40 15.54
N ASN A 229 2.14 -15.35 16.36
CA ASN A 229 1.08 -14.76 17.19
C ASN A 229 0.35 -13.58 16.50
N GLN A 230 0.61 -13.33 15.22
CA GLN A 230 -0.03 -12.26 14.46
C GLN A 230 -1.36 -12.73 13.85
N ASN A 231 -2.21 -11.78 13.44
CA ASN A 231 -3.44 -12.09 12.72
C ASN A 231 -3.09 -12.49 11.28
N ILE A 232 -3.05 -13.79 10.99
CA ILE A 232 -2.73 -14.31 9.67
C ILE A 232 -3.97 -14.96 9.06
N PHE A 233 -4.31 -14.55 7.84
CA PHE A 233 -5.30 -15.21 7.01
C PHE A 233 -4.65 -15.76 5.74
N THR A 234 -4.72 -17.08 5.55
CA THR A 234 -4.16 -17.74 4.37
C THR A 234 -5.25 -17.97 3.33
N VAL A 235 -5.16 -17.32 2.17
CA VAL A 235 -6.02 -17.52 0.99
C VAL A 235 -5.58 -18.76 0.21
N PHE A 236 -6.51 -19.70 0.01
CA PHE A 236 -6.29 -20.89 -0.80
C PHE A 236 -6.55 -20.59 -2.27
N THR A 237 -5.48 -20.48 -3.06
CA THR A 237 -5.57 -20.14 -4.50
C THR A 237 -6.25 -21.19 -5.37
N SER A 238 -6.50 -22.39 -4.82
CA SER A 238 -7.27 -23.45 -5.48
C SER A 238 -8.79 -23.26 -5.39
N ARG A 239 -9.27 -22.32 -4.57
CA ARG A 239 -10.70 -22.04 -4.37
C ARG A 239 -11.15 -20.83 -5.19
N GLN A 240 -12.46 -20.71 -5.38
CA GLN A 240 -13.05 -19.50 -5.94
C GLN A 240 -12.83 -18.33 -4.96
N ILE A 241 -12.60 -17.14 -5.51
CA ILE A 241 -12.26 -15.98 -4.68
C ILE A 241 -13.43 -15.58 -3.79
N GLU A 242 -14.67 -15.72 -4.26
CA GLU A 242 -15.89 -15.40 -3.52
C GLU A 242 -16.01 -16.25 -2.24
N ASP A 243 -15.63 -17.53 -2.32
CA ASP A 243 -15.62 -18.44 -1.16
C ASP A 243 -14.58 -18.00 -0.11
N GLU A 244 -13.42 -17.56 -0.58
CA GLU A 244 -12.35 -17.09 0.29
C GLU A 244 -12.66 -15.74 0.93
N ILE A 245 -13.43 -14.87 0.25
CA ILE A 245 -13.97 -13.63 0.82
C ILE A 245 -14.99 -13.92 1.92
N MET A 246 -15.91 -14.87 1.70
CA MET A 246 -16.85 -15.30 2.75
C MET A 246 -16.10 -15.88 3.97
N ARG A 247 -15.08 -16.70 3.73
CA ARG A 247 -14.25 -17.26 4.79
C ARG A 247 -13.47 -16.18 5.54
N PHE A 248 -12.95 -15.18 4.84
CA PHE A 248 -12.31 -14.02 5.45
C PHE A 248 -13.28 -13.24 6.32
N HIS A 249 -14.50 -12.97 5.85
CA HIS A 249 -15.50 -12.26 6.65
C HIS A 249 -15.88 -13.01 7.93
N SER A 250 -16.07 -14.35 7.86
CA SER A 250 -16.33 -15.16 9.06
C SER A 250 -15.18 -15.05 10.05
N TRP A 251 -13.96 -15.29 9.59
CA TRP A 251 -12.75 -15.24 10.42
C TRP A 251 -12.51 -13.85 11.02
N ALA A 252 -12.61 -12.80 10.20
CA ALA A 252 -12.47 -11.40 10.63
C ALA A 252 -13.52 -11.02 11.68
N SER A 253 -14.73 -11.56 11.57
CA SER A 253 -15.79 -11.38 12.57
C SER A 253 -15.48 -12.13 13.88
N GLU A 254 -14.90 -13.32 13.81
CA GLU A 254 -14.52 -14.12 14.99
C GLU A 254 -13.42 -13.42 15.81
N ILE A 255 -12.43 -12.82 15.13
CA ILE A 255 -11.35 -12.08 15.79
C ILE A 255 -11.72 -10.61 16.09
N GLY A 256 -12.86 -10.13 15.60
CA GLY A 256 -13.32 -8.76 15.80
C GLY A 256 -12.49 -7.70 15.06
N MET A 257 -11.87 -8.03 13.93
CA MET A 257 -10.93 -7.15 13.22
C MET A 257 -11.19 -7.15 11.71
N PHE A 258 -11.47 -5.98 11.14
CA PHE A 258 -11.70 -5.80 9.70
C PHE A 258 -10.70 -4.81 9.09
N PRO A 259 -10.19 -5.01 7.89
CA PRO A 259 -9.21 -4.09 7.34
C PRO A 259 -9.82 -2.71 7.02
N ASP A 260 -9.06 -1.65 7.31
CA ASP A 260 -9.34 -0.27 6.90
C ASP A 260 -8.48 0.12 5.68
N TYR A 261 -7.27 -0.42 5.61
CA TYR A 261 -6.29 -0.16 4.56
C TYR A 261 -5.83 -1.48 3.91
N PHE A 262 -5.28 -1.37 2.71
CA PHE A 262 -4.70 -2.49 1.99
C PHE A 262 -3.37 -2.08 1.37
N TYR A 263 -2.39 -2.98 1.45
CA TYR A 263 -1.13 -2.82 0.74
C TYR A 263 -0.63 -4.16 0.20
N ASN A 264 -0.25 -4.15 -1.07
CA ASN A 264 0.44 -5.26 -1.72
C ASN A 264 1.85 -4.82 -2.13
N GLY A 265 2.87 -5.35 -1.45
CA GLY A 265 4.27 -5.16 -1.83
C GLY A 265 4.80 -6.21 -2.79
N SER A 266 4.00 -7.22 -3.15
CA SER A 266 4.44 -8.34 -3.98
C SER A 266 4.22 -8.08 -5.46
N GLU A 267 5.22 -8.39 -6.27
CA GLU A 267 5.05 -8.42 -7.73
C GLU A 267 4.16 -9.60 -8.17
N PHE A 268 4.27 -10.75 -7.52
CA PHE A 268 3.52 -11.95 -7.90
C PHE A 268 2.03 -11.83 -7.60
N LEU A 269 1.70 -11.17 -6.48
CA LEU A 269 0.32 -11.08 -6.02
C LEU A 269 -0.42 -9.87 -6.58
N GLN A 270 0.16 -9.07 -7.50
CA GLN A 270 -0.48 -7.85 -7.99
C GLN A 270 -1.89 -8.04 -8.52
N GLU A 271 -2.18 -9.11 -9.25
CA GLU A 271 -3.54 -9.36 -9.72
C GLU A 271 -4.43 -9.96 -8.62
N LYS A 272 -3.92 -10.96 -7.90
CA LYS A 272 -4.72 -11.75 -6.94
C LYS A 272 -5.03 -11.00 -5.65
N ALA A 273 -4.02 -10.37 -5.03
CA ALA A 273 -4.20 -9.63 -3.79
C ALA A 273 -5.06 -8.37 -4.00
N ASN A 274 -4.84 -7.62 -5.10
CA ASN A 274 -5.68 -6.46 -5.40
C ASN A 274 -7.12 -6.87 -5.71
N ARG A 275 -7.35 -7.96 -6.46
CA ARG A 275 -8.72 -8.46 -6.69
C ARG A 275 -9.40 -8.86 -5.37
N PHE A 276 -8.68 -9.55 -4.48
CA PHE A 276 -9.20 -9.94 -3.17
C PHE A 276 -9.56 -8.72 -2.32
N ALA A 277 -8.65 -7.76 -2.19
CA ALA A 277 -8.89 -6.52 -1.44
C ALA A 277 -10.01 -5.67 -2.06
N GLY A 278 -10.11 -5.62 -3.39
CA GLY A 278 -11.19 -4.95 -4.10
C GLY A 278 -12.56 -5.55 -3.81
N GLN A 279 -12.67 -6.90 -3.73
CA GLN A 279 -13.91 -7.56 -3.33
C GLN A 279 -14.30 -7.30 -1.86
N LEU A 280 -13.32 -6.97 -0.99
CA LEU A 280 -13.58 -6.48 0.37
C LEU A 280 -14.00 -4.99 0.42
N GLY A 281 -13.99 -4.28 -0.71
CA GLY A 281 -14.29 -2.86 -0.79
C GLY A 281 -13.15 -1.95 -0.31
N LEU A 282 -11.92 -2.45 -0.26
CA LEU A 282 -10.72 -1.67 0.06
C LEU A 282 -10.20 -0.94 -1.18
N SER A 283 -9.45 0.15 -0.96
CA SER A 283 -8.74 0.84 -2.04
C SER A 283 -7.61 -0.06 -2.57
N ALA A 284 -7.87 -0.74 -3.68
CA ALA A 284 -6.94 -1.63 -4.36
C ALA A 284 -6.87 -1.28 -5.85
N LEU A 285 -5.84 -1.77 -6.55
CA LEU A 285 -5.76 -1.63 -8.00
C LEU A 285 -6.94 -2.35 -8.67
N SER A 286 -7.51 -1.72 -9.69
CA SER A 286 -8.42 -2.41 -10.63
C SER A 286 -7.68 -3.48 -11.43
N GLU A 287 -8.41 -4.38 -12.08
CA GLU A 287 -7.79 -5.42 -12.92
C GLU A 287 -6.91 -4.85 -14.03
N GLU A 288 -7.36 -3.76 -14.66
CA GLU A 288 -6.59 -3.06 -15.69
C GLU A 288 -5.29 -2.48 -15.11
N GLN A 289 -5.36 -1.82 -13.95
CA GLN A 289 -4.17 -1.27 -13.29
C GLN A 289 -3.22 -2.37 -12.82
N SER A 290 -3.73 -3.48 -12.28
CA SER A 290 -2.92 -4.64 -11.93
C SER A 290 -2.19 -5.21 -13.15
N LEU A 291 -2.84 -5.27 -14.32
CA LEU A 291 -2.20 -5.69 -15.57
C LEU A 291 -1.13 -4.68 -16.02
N GLN A 292 -1.44 -3.38 -16.03
CA GLN A 292 -0.53 -2.32 -16.46
C GLN A 292 0.70 -2.16 -15.55
N THR A 293 0.63 -2.63 -14.30
CA THR A 293 1.74 -2.59 -13.33
C THR A 293 2.50 -3.93 -13.23
N ARG A 294 2.06 -4.96 -13.96
CA ARG A 294 2.62 -6.32 -13.89
C ARG A 294 3.09 -6.88 -15.23
N ASP A 295 2.36 -6.58 -16.29
CA ASP A 295 2.60 -7.04 -17.66
C ASP A 295 3.33 -5.94 -18.45
N LYS A 296 4.61 -6.21 -18.76
CA LYS A 296 5.49 -5.27 -19.47
C LYS A 296 4.94 -4.81 -20.82
N VAL A 297 4.17 -5.63 -21.53
CA VAL A 297 3.58 -5.26 -22.82
C VAL A 297 2.43 -4.27 -22.61
N GLU A 298 1.53 -4.53 -21.67
CA GLU A 298 0.39 -3.63 -21.39
C GLU A 298 0.87 -2.32 -20.76
N MET A 299 1.86 -2.41 -19.86
CA MET A 299 2.59 -1.27 -19.32
C MET A 299 3.16 -0.39 -20.44
N LYS A 300 3.98 -0.95 -21.34
CA LYS A 300 4.62 -0.18 -22.41
C LYS A 300 3.61 0.43 -23.37
N LYS A 301 2.56 -0.32 -23.77
CA LYS A 301 1.46 0.22 -24.59
C LYS A 301 0.81 1.43 -23.92
N ARG A 302 0.52 1.33 -22.61
CA ARG A 302 -0.11 2.41 -21.87
C ARG A 302 0.78 3.66 -21.80
N LEU A 303 2.06 3.50 -21.48
CA LEU A 303 3.02 4.60 -21.44
C LEU A 303 3.21 5.25 -22.83
N GLN A 304 3.33 4.44 -23.88
CA GLN A 304 3.47 4.93 -25.25
C GLN A 304 2.25 5.73 -25.72
N SER A 305 1.04 5.37 -25.26
CA SER A 305 -0.21 6.08 -25.62
C SER A 305 -0.25 7.55 -25.15
N VAL A 306 0.59 7.93 -24.20
CA VAL A 306 0.72 9.31 -23.68
C VAL A 306 2.08 9.95 -24.05
N GLY A 307 2.82 9.33 -24.97
CA GLY A 307 4.10 9.85 -25.46
C GLY A 307 5.30 9.58 -24.54
N ILE A 308 5.17 8.75 -23.51
CA ILE A 308 6.32 8.29 -22.71
C ILE A 308 7.11 7.28 -23.54
N ARG A 309 8.40 7.55 -23.74
CA ARG A 309 9.29 6.68 -24.51
C ARG A 309 9.56 5.37 -23.78
N VAL A 310 9.44 4.27 -24.51
CA VAL A 310 9.71 2.90 -24.06
C VAL A 310 10.62 2.23 -25.09
N ASN A 311 11.42 1.24 -24.68
CA ASN A 311 12.17 0.44 -25.67
C ASN A 311 11.19 -0.19 -26.68
N GLU A 312 11.58 -0.22 -27.96
CA GLU A 312 10.80 -0.88 -29.01
C GLU A 312 10.59 -2.34 -28.65
N PHE A 313 9.35 -2.81 -28.77
CA PHE A 313 8.94 -4.11 -28.24
C PHE A 313 7.81 -4.73 -29.04
N GLN A 314 7.65 -6.05 -28.90
CA GLN A 314 6.54 -6.79 -29.48
C GLN A 314 6.17 -7.98 -28.58
N PRO A 315 4.87 -8.32 -28.40
CA PRO A 315 4.49 -9.61 -27.83
C PRO A 315 4.97 -10.78 -28.71
N VAL A 316 5.27 -11.91 -28.10
CA VAL A 316 5.70 -13.13 -28.81
C VAL A 316 4.70 -14.24 -28.54
N ASP A 317 4.01 -14.64 -29.60
CA ASP A 317 3.03 -15.73 -29.61
C ASP A 317 3.54 -16.93 -30.43
N SER A 318 4.65 -16.76 -31.17
CA SER A 318 5.35 -17.79 -31.95
C SER A 318 6.82 -17.43 -32.18
N MET A 319 7.65 -18.40 -32.56
CA MET A 319 9.06 -18.14 -32.92
C MET A 319 9.21 -17.19 -34.13
N ASN A 320 8.23 -17.17 -35.03
CA ASN A 320 8.22 -16.26 -36.18
C ASN A 320 8.14 -14.79 -35.76
N ASP A 321 7.52 -14.47 -34.62
CA ASP A 321 7.46 -13.10 -34.10
C ASP A 321 8.85 -12.58 -33.74
N ILE A 322 9.71 -13.46 -33.20
CA ILE A 322 11.11 -13.13 -32.88
C ILE A 322 11.87 -12.83 -34.17
N ILE A 323 11.74 -13.71 -35.18
CA ILE A 323 12.40 -13.54 -36.49
C ILE A 323 11.93 -12.25 -37.17
N HIS A 324 10.63 -11.97 -37.13
CA HIS A 324 10.07 -10.74 -37.68
C HIS A 324 10.63 -9.50 -36.99
N PHE A 325 10.65 -9.50 -35.65
CA PHE A 325 11.18 -8.39 -34.87
C PHE A 325 12.66 -8.12 -35.18
N VAL A 326 13.48 -9.18 -35.30
CA VAL A 326 14.88 -9.08 -35.76
C VAL A 326 14.96 -8.52 -37.18
N GLY A 327 14.07 -8.92 -38.09
CA GLY A 327 14.01 -8.40 -39.45
C GLY A 327 13.76 -6.89 -39.51
N VAL A 328 13.07 -6.32 -38.51
CA VAL A 328 12.78 -4.88 -38.42
C VAL A 328 13.87 -4.10 -37.68
N TYR A 329 14.33 -4.60 -36.53
CA TYR A 329 15.20 -3.85 -35.62
C TYR A 329 16.65 -4.33 -35.58
N GLY A 330 16.96 -5.46 -36.21
CA GLY A 330 18.28 -6.10 -36.18
C GLY A 330 18.62 -6.75 -34.83
N TYR A 331 19.85 -7.24 -34.73
CA TYR A 331 20.44 -7.74 -33.48
C TYR A 331 21.26 -6.64 -32.77
N PRO A 332 21.50 -6.76 -31.45
CA PRO A 332 20.90 -7.75 -30.54
C PRO A 332 19.52 -7.33 -30.02
N ILE A 333 18.74 -8.32 -29.57
CA ILE A 333 17.43 -8.13 -28.93
C ILE A 333 17.37 -8.86 -27.59
N ILE A 334 16.39 -8.54 -26.76
CA ILE A 334 16.07 -9.24 -25.52
C ILE A 334 14.75 -9.99 -25.68
N PHE A 335 14.77 -11.31 -25.49
CA PHE A 335 13.58 -12.14 -25.33
C PHE A 335 13.33 -12.38 -23.83
N LYS A 336 12.13 -12.06 -23.34
CA LYS A 336 11.80 -12.15 -21.91
C LYS A 336 10.33 -12.45 -21.65
N ARG A 337 10.02 -12.90 -20.43
CA ARG A 337 8.64 -13.05 -19.95
C ARG A 337 7.95 -11.69 -19.80
N ARG A 338 6.68 -11.60 -20.19
CA ARG A 338 5.83 -10.41 -19.99
C ARG A 338 5.61 -10.09 -18.51
N LYS A 339 5.38 -11.13 -17.72
CA LYS A 339 5.21 -11.10 -16.26
C LYS A 339 6.43 -11.77 -15.57
N GLY A 340 7.65 -11.40 -15.96
CA GLY A 340 8.90 -11.93 -15.41
C GLY A 340 9.57 -10.99 -14.41
N GLN A 341 10.44 -11.55 -13.56
CA GLN A 341 11.28 -10.85 -12.59
C GLN A 341 12.71 -11.44 -12.55
N SER A 342 13.66 -10.71 -11.96
CA SER A 342 15.04 -11.18 -11.70
C SER A 342 15.76 -11.79 -12.91
N CYS A 343 15.48 -11.30 -14.12
CA CYS A 343 16.02 -11.84 -15.37
C CYS A 343 15.75 -13.35 -15.60
N ILE A 344 14.79 -13.95 -14.90
CA ILE A 344 14.39 -15.34 -15.13
C ILE A 344 13.76 -15.44 -16.52
N ASP A 345 14.21 -16.42 -17.30
CA ASP A 345 13.85 -16.58 -18.71
C ASP A 345 13.98 -15.29 -19.53
N THR A 346 15.06 -14.55 -19.27
CA THR A 346 15.49 -13.40 -20.05
C THR A 346 16.75 -13.75 -20.81
N TYR A 347 16.76 -13.54 -22.12
CA TYR A 347 17.82 -13.98 -23.03
C TYR A 347 18.19 -12.85 -23.97
N LYS A 348 19.49 -12.53 -24.05
CA LYS A 348 20.02 -11.67 -25.11
C LYS A 348 20.27 -12.54 -26.34
N ILE A 349 19.62 -12.19 -27.44
CA ILE A 349 19.74 -12.85 -28.74
C ILE A 349 20.57 -11.94 -29.63
N SER A 350 21.76 -12.41 -30.02
CA SER A 350 22.72 -11.65 -30.83
C SER A 350 22.92 -12.25 -32.22
N SER A 351 22.32 -13.40 -32.51
CA SER A 351 22.44 -14.11 -33.78
C SER A 351 21.26 -15.05 -34.03
N GLN A 352 21.12 -15.56 -35.26
CA GLN A 352 20.14 -16.60 -35.60
C GLN A 352 20.39 -17.88 -34.81
N ASN A 353 21.66 -18.25 -34.60
CA ASN A 353 22.02 -19.42 -33.81
C ASN A 353 21.51 -19.31 -32.36
N ASP A 354 21.42 -18.11 -31.79
CA ASP A 354 20.84 -17.94 -30.44
C ASP A 354 19.33 -18.24 -30.44
N ILE A 355 18.61 -17.89 -31.51
CA ILE A 355 17.18 -18.20 -31.69
C ILE A 355 16.98 -19.72 -31.78
N ASP A 356 17.78 -20.38 -32.62
CA ASP A 356 17.70 -21.82 -32.85
C ASP A 356 17.99 -22.63 -31.58
N ASN A 357 18.78 -22.07 -30.65
CA ASN A 357 19.15 -22.67 -29.37
C ASN A 357 18.39 -22.10 -28.16
N LEU A 358 17.35 -21.28 -28.36
CA LEU A 358 16.54 -20.78 -27.24
C LEU A 358 15.96 -21.96 -26.44
N PRO A 359 16.00 -21.95 -25.10
CA PRO A 359 15.39 -23.02 -24.29
C PRO A 359 13.87 -23.13 -24.44
N ILE A 360 13.22 -22.08 -24.95
CA ILE A 360 11.77 -22.00 -25.14
C ILE A 360 11.50 -21.96 -26.65
N GLN A 361 11.11 -23.11 -27.21
CA GLN A 361 10.85 -23.29 -28.64
C GLN A 361 9.34 -23.21 -29.01
N ASP A 362 8.46 -23.16 -28.00
CA ASP A 362 7.01 -23.04 -28.16
C ASP A 362 6.49 -21.91 -27.25
N PRO A 363 6.77 -20.63 -27.58
CA PRO A 363 6.29 -19.51 -26.79
C PRO A 363 4.76 -19.42 -26.91
N ARG A 364 4.06 -19.52 -25.77
CA ARG A 364 2.59 -19.45 -25.76
C ARG A 364 2.10 -18.00 -25.74
N PRO A 365 0.91 -17.74 -26.33
CA PRO A 365 0.32 -16.41 -26.31
C PRO A 365 0.25 -15.79 -24.92
N GLY A 366 0.61 -14.51 -24.83
CA GLY A 366 0.56 -13.74 -23.58
C GLY A 366 1.61 -14.12 -22.53
N LYS A 367 2.63 -14.91 -22.86
CA LYS A 367 3.71 -15.27 -21.92
C LYS A 367 5.00 -14.50 -22.14
N PHE A 368 5.37 -14.23 -23.39
CA PHE A 368 6.67 -13.69 -23.75
C PHE A 368 6.56 -12.43 -24.60
N MET A 369 7.67 -11.71 -24.66
CA MET A 369 7.87 -10.54 -25.49
C MET A 369 9.33 -10.46 -25.94
N VAL A 370 9.56 -9.70 -27.00
CA VAL A 370 10.88 -9.22 -27.41
C VAL A 370 10.96 -7.72 -27.29
N GLU A 371 12.14 -7.20 -27.03
CA GLU A 371 12.45 -5.77 -27.13
C GLU A 371 13.87 -5.55 -27.66
N LYS A 372 14.12 -4.36 -28.21
CA LYS A 372 15.45 -3.95 -28.63
C LYS A 372 16.41 -3.95 -27.44
N PHE A 373 17.61 -4.49 -27.61
CA PHE A 373 18.64 -4.38 -26.59
C PHE A 373 19.14 -2.94 -26.49
N ASN A 374 19.07 -2.36 -25.29
CA ASN A 374 19.64 -1.05 -25.03
C ASN A 374 21.04 -1.21 -24.42
N PRO A 375 22.11 -0.73 -25.08
CA PRO A 375 23.47 -0.81 -24.56
C PRO A 375 23.79 0.30 -23.54
N GLU A 376 22.91 1.30 -23.41
CA GLU A 376 23.12 2.44 -22.52
C GLU A 376 23.03 2.03 -21.05
N ARG A 377 23.52 2.92 -20.17
CA ARG A 377 23.52 2.66 -18.73
C ARG A 377 22.10 2.66 -18.17
N GLU A 378 21.82 1.67 -17.36
CA GLU A 378 20.55 1.52 -16.65
C GLU A 378 20.54 2.38 -15.38
N TRP A 379 19.39 2.99 -15.13
CA TRP A 379 19.09 3.81 -13.98
C TRP A 379 17.76 3.38 -13.39
N ILE A 380 17.62 3.57 -12.09
CA ILE A 380 16.37 3.33 -11.38
C ILE A 380 15.88 4.67 -10.81
N ILE A 381 14.61 4.95 -11.02
CA ILE A 381 13.92 6.13 -10.49
C ILE A 381 12.72 5.64 -9.71
N ASP A 382 12.88 5.59 -8.39
CA ASP A 382 11.81 5.18 -7.50
C ASP A 382 10.99 6.37 -7.02
N GLY A 383 9.77 6.11 -6.57
CA GLY A 383 8.93 7.14 -5.96
C GLY A 383 8.04 6.59 -4.86
N LEU A 384 7.84 7.41 -3.83
CA LEU A 384 6.72 7.30 -2.90
C LEU A 384 5.59 8.21 -3.36
N ILE A 385 4.40 7.65 -3.53
CA ILE A 385 3.21 8.36 -4.01
C ILE A 385 2.19 8.37 -2.88
N GLN A 386 1.68 9.55 -2.55
CA GLN A 386 0.59 9.75 -1.61
C GLN A 386 -0.50 10.60 -2.26
N ASP A 387 -1.74 10.14 -2.18
CA ASP A 387 -2.92 10.83 -2.73
C ASP A 387 -2.78 11.16 -4.23
N GLY A 388 -2.10 10.27 -4.99
CA GLY A 388 -1.84 10.42 -6.41
C GLY A 388 -0.70 11.40 -6.75
N ILE A 389 -0.02 11.93 -5.74
CA ILE A 389 1.09 12.89 -5.88
C ILE A 389 2.39 12.25 -5.45
N VAL A 390 3.46 12.48 -6.22
CA VAL A 390 4.82 12.04 -5.85
C VAL A 390 5.29 12.82 -4.63
N ALA A 391 5.32 12.16 -3.47
CA ALA A 391 5.77 12.74 -2.20
C ALA A 391 7.30 12.82 -2.13
N LYS A 392 8.00 11.83 -2.69
CA LYS A 392 9.47 11.80 -2.76
C LYS A 392 9.93 10.89 -3.89
N THR A 393 10.97 11.32 -4.60
CA THR A 393 11.66 10.55 -5.65
C THR A 393 13.04 10.13 -5.16
N PHE A 394 13.50 8.95 -5.59
CA PHE A 394 14.81 8.42 -5.27
C PHE A 394 15.52 7.95 -6.55
N VAL A 395 16.76 8.37 -6.75
CA VAL A 395 17.53 8.06 -7.97
C VAL A 395 18.64 7.08 -7.64
N THR A 396 18.73 5.99 -8.40
CA THR A 396 19.72 4.95 -8.21
C THR A 396 20.50 4.70 -9.49
N TYR A 397 21.82 4.72 -9.37
CA TYR A 397 22.74 4.30 -10.41
C TYR A 397 22.97 2.79 -10.36
N VAL A 398 23.00 2.14 -11.52
CA VAL A 398 23.26 0.71 -11.67
C VAL A 398 24.61 0.52 -12.38
N PRO A 399 25.70 0.16 -11.67
CA PRO A 399 27.04 0.04 -12.26
C PRO A 399 27.14 -0.95 -13.42
N THR A 400 26.43 -2.07 -13.31
CA THR A 400 26.39 -3.12 -14.35
C THR A 400 24.97 -3.59 -14.56
N ALA A 401 24.51 -3.59 -15.82
CA ALA A 401 23.20 -4.11 -16.20
C ALA A 401 22.98 -5.54 -15.64
N PRO A 402 21.82 -5.87 -15.03
CA PRO A 402 21.60 -7.13 -14.32
C PRO A 402 21.86 -8.38 -15.14
N LEU A 403 21.48 -8.36 -16.43
CA LEU A 403 21.70 -9.48 -17.35
C LEU A 403 23.20 -9.72 -17.57
N THR A 404 23.97 -8.66 -17.85
CA THR A 404 25.43 -8.72 -18.02
C THR A 404 26.14 -9.16 -16.74
N ALA A 405 25.73 -8.61 -15.59
CA ALA A 405 26.29 -9.00 -14.29
C ALA A 405 26.06 -10.49 -14.01
N MET A 406 24.90 -11.03 -14.41
CA MET A 406 24.58 -12.46 -14.28
C MET A 406 25.40 -13.33 -15.24
N THR A 407 25.47 -12.98 -16.52
CA THR A 407 26.15 -13.80 -17.54
C THR A 407 27.66 -13.78 -17.39
N ASP A 408 28.22 -12.61 -17.09
CA ASP A 408 29.67 -12.39 -17.09
C ASP A 408 30.27 -12.49 -15.68
N ARG A 409 29.43 -12.73 -14.65
CA ARG A 409 29.83 -12.75 -13.23
C ARG A 409 30.57 -11.48 -12.78
N LYS A 410 30.14 -10.34 -13.29
CA LYS A 410 30.70 -9.02 -12.96
C LYS A 410 30.06 -8.46 -11.69
N LEU A 411 30.64 -7.36 -11.20
CA LEU A 411 30.09 -6.56 -10.11
C LEU A 411 28.58 -6.31 -10.32
N ARG A 412 27.78 -6.64 -9.31
CA ARG A 412 26.36 -6.30 -9.24
C ARG A 412 26.12 -5.47 -8.00
N GLY A 413 25.39 -4.38 -8.17
CA GLY A 413 25.00 -3.53 -7.07
C GLY A 413 24.20 -2.32 -7.52
N HIS A 414 23.88 -1.45 -6.57
CA HIS A 414 23.06 -0.27 -6.77
C HIS A 414 23.61 0.87 -5.91
N ILE A 415 23.62 2.09 -6.42
CA ILE A 415 24.15 3.27 -5.71
C ILE A 415 23.05 4.33 -5.63
N ALA A 416 22.62 4.67 -4.41
CA ALA A 416 21.71 5.78 -4.15
C ALA A 416 22.41 7.11 -4.44
N CYS A 417 21.75 7.95 -5.25
CA CYS A 417 22.20 9.28 -5.61
C CYS A 417 21.40 10.30 -4.78
N PRO A 418 22.06 11.09 -3.91
CA PRO A 418 21.38 12.07 -3.06
C PRO A 418 20.82 13.25 -3.85
N GLU A 419 21.41 13.55 -5.01
CA GLU A 419 21.01 14.62 -5.91
C GLU A 419 20.70 14.04 -7.30
N THR A 420 19.93 14.80 -8.09
CA THR A 420 19.67 14.42 -9.49
C THR A 420 20.98 14.53 -10.29
N PRO A 421 21.45 13.43 -10.91
CA PRO A 421 22.69 13.46 -11.69
C PRO A 421 22.61 14.45 -12.85
N THR A 422 23.69 15.18 -13.13
CA THR A 422 23.75 16.23 -14.17
C THR A 422 23.54 15.70 -15.60
N VAL A 423 23.69 14.40 -15.80
CA VAL A 423 23.39 13.71 -17.06
C VAL A 423 21.89 13.66 -17.36
N PHE A 424 21.03 13.75 -16.34
CA PHE A 424 19.59 13.79 -16.52
C PHE A 424 19.20 15.15 -17.10
N LYS A 425 18.57 15.16 -18.27
CA LYS A 425 18.00 16.37 -18.90
C LYS A 425 16.50 16.51 -18.66
N PHE A 426 16.01 15.92 -17.56
CA PHE A 426 14.64 15.93 -17.12
C PHE A 426 14.58 15.93 -15.59
N ASP A 427 13.45 16.37 -15.03
CA ASP A 427 13.18 16.27 -13.59
C ASP A 427 12.57 14.90 -13.27
N PRO A 428 13.22 14.07 -12.43
CA PRO A 428 12.75 12.71 -12.16
C PRO A 428 11.41 12.70 -11.41
N THR A 429 11.13 13.70 -10.58
CA THR A 429 9.84 13.80 -9.85
C THR A 429 8.67 14.04 -10.80
N THR A 430 8.84 14.99 -11.72
CA THR A 430 7.85 15.30 -12.76
C THR A 430 7.63 14.10 -13.68
N TYR A 431 8.71 13.38 -14.01
CA TYR A 431 8.62 12.18 -14.84
C TYR A 431 7.85 11.05 -14.15
N ILE A 432 8.17 10.74 -12.89
CA ILE A 432 7.39 9.77 -12.10
C ILE A 432 5.94 10.21 -11.94
N GLN A 433 5.69 11.51 -11.71
CA GLN A 433 4.32 12.04 -11.64
C GLN A 433 3.54 11.75 -12.93
N GLN A 434 4.16 11.93 -14.10
CA GLN A 434 3.54 11.62 -15.39
C GLN A 434 3.20 10.13 -15.51
N VAL A 435 4.11 9.24 -15.12
CA VAL A 435 3.90 7.78 -15.14
C VAL A 435 2.74 7.38 -14.24
N VAL A 436 2.72 7.81 -12.98
CA VAL A 436 1.70 7.40 -12.00
C VAL A 436 0.33 8.00 -12.33
N SER A 437 0.29 9.23 -12.84
CA SER A 437 -0.96 9.88 -13.28
C SER A 437 -1.56 9.17 -14.50
N THR A 438 -0.72 8.66 -15.40
CA THR A 438 -1.17 7.92 -16.59
C THR A 438 -1.97 6.66 -16.23
N ILE A 439 -1.63 6.01 -15.12
CA ILE A 439 -2.26 4.76 -14.67
C ILE A 439 -3.25 5.02 -13.51
N ASN A 440 -3.34 6.26 -13.04
CA ASN A 440 -4.15 6.67 -11.88
C ASN A 440 -3.77 5.90 -10.60
N LEU A 441 -2.46 5.84 -10.31
CA LEU A 441 -1.92 5.18 -9.13
C LEU A 441 -1.90 6.17 -7.95
N ASN A 442 -2.36 5.73 -6.79
CA ASN A 442 -2.73 6.62 -5.68
C ASN A 442 -1.75 6.58 -4.49
N ASN A 443 -1.78 5.52 -3.67
CA ASN A 443 -0.93 5.36 -2.49
C ASN A 443 -0.03 4.14 -2.67
N GLY A 444 1.30 4.34 -2.67
CA GLY A 444 2.23 3.23 -2.78
C GLY A 444 3.65 3.63 -3.18
N TYR A 445 4.37 2.66 -3.72
CA TYR A 445 5.76 2.80 -4.17
C TYR A 445 5.88 2.37 -5.62
N ILE A 446 6.56 3.15 -6.44
CA ILE A 446 6.95 2.79 -7.81
C ILE A 446 8.45 2.50 -7.86
N HIS A 447 8.80 1.38 -8.48
CA HIS A 447 10.17 1.02 -8.87
C HIS A 447 10.27 1.08 -10.38
N LEU A 448 10.94 2.08 -10.95
CA LEU A 448 11.05 2.26 -12.41
C LEU A 448 12.49 2.11 -12.89
N GLU A 449 12.70 1.22 -13.85
CA GLU A 449 13.97 0.96 -14.54
C GLU A 449 13.95 1.64 -15.92
N CYS A 450 14.94 2.49 -16.19
CA CYS A 450 15.09 3.20 -17.45
C CYS A 450 16.54 3.25 -17.93
N PHE A 451 16.69 3.47 -19.24
CA PHE A 451 17.98 3.74 -19.88
C PHE A 451 18.05 5.22 -20.22
N LEU A 452 19.23 5.84 -20.07
CA LEU A 452 19.42 7.20 -20.57
C LEU A 452 19.91 7.16 -22.01
N GLU A 453 19.22 7.89 -22.88
CA GLU A 453 19.68 8.15 -24.23
C GLU A 453 20.87 9.12 -24.22
N GLN A 454 21.55 9.25 -25.36
CA GLN A 454 22.71 10.15 -25.51
C GLN A 454 22.38 11.62 -25.22
N ASP A 455 21.12 12.03 -25.38
CA ASP A 455 20.63 13.38 -25.05
C ASP A 455 20.27 13.56 -23.57
N GLY A 456 20.43 12.52 -22.75
CA GLY A 456 20.12 12.50 -21.32
C GLY A 456 18.63 12.39 -20.98
N THR A 457 17.79 12.06 -21.96
CA THR A 457 16.36 11.73 -21.75
C THR A 457 16.15 10.24 -21.47
N PRO A 458 15.08 9.86 -20.74
CA PRO A 458 14.89 8.47 -20.34
C PRO A 458 14.08 7.66 -21.35
N THR A 459 14.43 6.39 -21.49
CA THR A 459 13.63 5.35 -22.16
C THR A 459 13.26 4.28 -21.15
N VAL A 460 11.96 4.06 -20.92
CA VAL A 460 11.49 3.08 -19.92
C VAL A 460 11.75 1.64 -20.39
N GLY A 461 12.48 0.90 -19.57
CA GLY A 461 12.60 -0.55 -19.66
C GLY A 461 11.38 -1.22 -19.06
N GLU A 462 11.19 -1.02 -17.75
CA GLU A 462 10.06 -1.50 -16.98
C GLU A 462 9.77 -0.66 -15.74
N PHE A 463 8.60 -0.83 -15.14
CA PHE A 463 8.37 -0.42 -13.77
C PHE A 463 7.49 -1.45 -13.05
N GLY A 464 7.58 -1.47 -11.72
CA GLY A 464 6.69 -2.23 -10.84
C GLY A 464 6.05 -1.33 -9.79
N TRP A 465 4.77 -1.55 -9.49
CA TRP A 465 4.06 -0.85 -8.41
C TRP A 465 4.26 -1.54 -7.06
N ARG A 466 5.52 -1.60 -6.62
CA ARG A 466 5.94 -2.30 -5.41
C ARG A 466 7.26 -1.71 -4.88
N PRO A 467 7.63 -1.99 -3.62
CA PRO A 467 8.96 -1.67 -3.12
C PRO A 467 10.05 -2.30 -3.99
N SER A 468 11.16 -1.59 -4.14
CA SER A 468 12.34 -2.05 -4.85
C SER A 468 12.98 -3.24 -4.13
N GLY A 469 13.46 -4.21 -4.89
CA GLY A 469 14.23 -5.33 -4.35
C GLY A 469 15.67 -4.93 -4.06
N HIS A 470 16.52 -5.95 -3.82
CA HIS A 470 17.98 -5.81 -3.90
C HIS A 470 18.60 -4.73 -3.00
N ARG A 471 17.97 -4.47 -1.85
CA ARG A 471 18.42 -3.49 -0.86
C ARG A 471 18.50 -2.04 -1.37
N ILE A 472 17.79 -1.71 -2.45
CA ILE A 472 17.78 -0.35 -3.02
C ILE A 472 17.16 0.64 -2.01
N ILE A 473 16.04 0.27 -1.38
CA ILE A 473 15.38 1.10 -0.36
C ILE A 473 16.29 1.27 0.87
N ASP A 474 17.06 0.24 1.24
CA ASP A 474 18.02 0.32 2.34
C ASP A 474 19.12 1.36 2.03
N ASN A 475 19.66 1.39 0.80
CA ASN A 475 20.63 2.40 0.39
C ASN A 475 20.06 3.82 0.52
N HIS A 476 18.83 4.04 0.05
CA HIS A 476 18.17 5.34 0.18
C HIS A 476 17.88 5.69 1.64
N SER A 477 17.53 4.71 2.47
CA SER A 477 17.27 4.94 3.88
C SER A 477 18.55 5.35 4.63
N MET A 478 19.66 4.67 4.34
CA MET A 478 20.98 5.00 4.87
C MET A 478 21.46 6.38 4.39
N ALA A 479 21.35 6.66 3.08
CA ALA A 479 21.77 7.94 2.51
C ALA A 479 20.96 9.13 3.07
N THR A 480 19.65 8.94 3.30
CA THR A 480 18.77 10.02 3.76
C THR A 480 18.67 10.12 5.29
N GLY A 481 19.05 9.07 6.02
CA GLY A 481 18.80 8.93 7.46
C GLY A 481 17.32 8.74 7.80
N VAL A 482 16.47 8.42 6.82
CA VAL A 482 15.03 8.22 6.98
C VAL A 482 14.68 6.78 6.64
N ASP A 483 13.97 6.08 7.52
CA ASP A 483 13.46 4.74 7.22
C ASP A 483 12.33 4.84 6.18
N ILE A 484 12.64 4.50 4.92
CA ILE A 484 11.70 4.62 3.81
C ILE A 484 10.62 3.53 3.88
N TYR A 485 10.90 2.36 4.48
CA TYR A 485 9.88 1.34 4.72
C TYR A 485 8.83 1.86 5.71
N ASP A 486 9.26 2.57 6.77
CA ASP A 486 8.33 3.23 7.70
C ASP A 486 7.45 4.28 7.02
N LYS A 487 8.05 5.11 6.14
CA LYS A 487 7.30 6.08 5.34
C LYS A 487 6.32 5.42 4.38
N LEU A 488 6.67 4.27 3.83
CA LEU A 488 5.77 3.50 2.98
C LEU A 488 4.58 2.93 3.77
N VAL A 489 4.78 2.50 5.02
CA VAL A 489 3.66 2.14 5.90
C VAL A 489 2.79 3.37 6.18
N ASP A 490 3.38 4.54 6.43
CA ASP A 490 2.61 5.79 6.62
C ASP A 490 1.76 6.12 5.37
N VAL A 491 2.33 6.03 4.16
CA VAL A 491 1.59 6.18 2.89
C VAL A 491 0.46 5.16 2.78
N ALA A 492 0.73 3.87 3.01
CA ALA A 492 -0.25 2.79 2.90
C ALA A 492 -1.43 2.95 3.87
N THR A 493 -1.25 3.76 4.92
CA THR A 493 -2.22 3.93 6.02
C THR A 493 -2.81 5.34 6.07
N GLY A 494 -2.60 6.12 4.99
CA GLY A 494 -3.15 7.46 4.83
C GLY A 494 -2.52 8.51 5.74
N LYS A 495 -1.41 8.20 6.43
CA LYS A 495 -0.70 9.14 7.28
C LYS A 495 0.22 10.01 6.41
N LYS A 496 0.05 11.33 6.52
CA LYS A 496 0.86 12.29 5.76
C LYS A 496 2.35 12.03 5.97
N VAL A 497 3.08 11.88 4.87
CA VAL A 497 4.55 11.73 4.93
C VAL A 497 5.24 13.08 4.81
N GLU A 498 6.29 13.24 5.60
CA GLU A 498 7.17 14.39 5.54
C GLU A 498 8.62 13.90 5.53
N PHE A 499 9.42 14.51 4.67
CA PHE A 499 10.86 14.26 4.56
C PHE A 499 11.59 15.49 5.08
N PRO A 500 12.52 15.33 6.05
CA PRO A 500 13.32 16.45 6.51
C PRO A 500 14.15 16.99 5.34
N LYS A 501 14.32 18.32 5.29
CA LYS A 501 15.35 18.92 4.44
C LYS A 501 16.70 18.47 4.97
N ALA A 502 17.35 17.57 4.26
CA ALA A 502 18.63 17.05 4.68
C ALA A 502 19.76 18.06 4.41
N ALA A 503 20.83 17.94 5.20
CA ALA A 503 22.15 18.45 4.83
C ALA A 503 22.69 17.70 3.60
N LYS A 504 23.95 17.92 3.24
CA LYS A 504 24.63 17.12 2.20
C LYS A 504 24.54 15.63 2.58
N GLN A 505 23.82 14.85 1.78
CA GLN A 505 23.66 13.40 1.95
C GLN A 505 24.81 12.66 1.27
N PRO A 506 25.32 11.56 1.84
CA PRO A 506 26.34 10.74 1.19
C PRO A 506 25.75 9.92 0.04
N TYR A 507 26.63 9.36 -0.78
CA TYR A 507 26.27 8.28 -1.68
C TYR A 507 26.36 6.97 -0.91
N VAL A 508 25.34 6.11 -1.02
CA VAL A 508 25.34 4.79 -0.40
C VAL A 508 25.05 3.74 -1.46
N GLY A 509 25.90 2.73 -1.54
CA GLY A 509 25.74 1.62 -2.48
C GLY A 509 25.67 0.28 -1.79
N SER A 510 24.94 -0.66 -2.37
CA SER A 510 24.93 -2.06 -1.96
C SER A 510 25.58 -2.90 -3.05
N VAL A 511 26.54 -3.75 -2.66
CA VAL A 511 27.16 -4.76 -3.52
C VAL A 511 26.67 -6.14 -3.15
N PHE A 512 26.37 -6.94 -4.16
CA PHE A 512 26.01 -8.34 -4.00
C PHE A 512 27.28 -9.14 -3.76
N LEU A 513 27.33 -9.90 -2.67
CA LEU A 513 28.42 -10.84 -2.43
C LEU A 513 28.27 -12.01 -3.41
N PRO A 514 29.28 -12.27 -4.27
CA PRO A 514 29.15 -13.23 -5.36
C PRO A 514 29.03 -14.66 -4.85
N LYS A 515 28.23 -15.46 -5.56
CA LYS A 515 27.98 -16.87 -5.28
C LYS A 515 28.89 -17.78 -6.12
N LYS A 516 29.34 -18.91 -5.55
CA LYS A 516 30.05 -19.99 -6.26
C LYS A 516 29.32 -21.32 -6.09
N ASP A 517 29.42 -22.19 -7.09
CA ASP A 517 28.94 -23.57 -7.03
C ASP A 517 29.81 -24.43 -6.10
N GLY A 518 29.19 -25.38 -5.41
CA GLY A 518 29.86 -26.40 -4.60
C GLY A 518 29.66 -26.22 -3.10
N GLU A 519 30.41 -27.00 -2.32
CA GLU A 519 30.42 -26.90 -0.86
C GLU A 519 31.37 -25.79 -0.40
N ILE A 520 30.89 -24.82 0.37
CA ILE A 520 31.73 -23.70 0.84
C ILE A 520 32.76 -24.20 1.85
N THR A 521 34.05 -23.96 1.57
CA THR A 521 35.16 -24.36 2.45
C THR A 521 35.92 -23.21 3.07
N ASP A 522 35.87 -22.02 2.46
CA ASP A 522 36.47 -20.79 2.96
C ASP A 522 35.73 -19.60 2.34
N MET A 523 35.54 -18.52 3.10
CA MET A 523 34.97 -17.25 2.64
C MET A 523 35.32 -16.15 3.65
N MET A 524 35.14 -14.88 3.28
CA MET A 524 35.29 -13.80 4.26
C MET A 524 34.23 -13.90 5.35
N SER A 525 34.62 -13.63 6.60
CA SER A 525 33.66 -13.42 7.68
C SER A 525 32.99 -12.06 7.56
N LYS A 526 31.87 -11.88 8.27
CA LYS A 526 31.20 -10.56 8.35
C LYS A 526 32.16 -9.47 8.85
N ASP A 527 32.99 -9.75 9.84
CA ASP A 527 33.95 -8.78 10.39
C ASP A 527 35.02 -8.39 9.35
N GLN A 528 35.48 -9.35 8.54
CA GLN A 528 36.43 -9.06 7.47
C GLN A 528 35.82 -8.22 6.34
N ILE A 529 34.51 -8.36 6.09
CA ILE A 529 33.77 -7.52 5.15
C ILE A 529 33.61 -6.11 5.73
N MET A 530 33.21 -6.01 7.01
CA MET A 530 33.07 -4.74 7.72
C MET A 530 34.39 -3.97 7.84
N SER A 531 35.55 -4.65 7.79
CA SER A 531 36.86 -3.99 7.82
C SER A 531 37.33 -3.47 6.45
N GLN A 532 36.55 -3.66 5.37
CA GLN A 532 36.88 -3.11 4.06
C GLN A 532 36.55 -1.61 4.00
N ASP A 533 37.27 -0.88 3.15
CA ASP A 533 37.14 0.58 3.04
C ASP A 533 35.72 1.02 2.66
N GLY A 534 35.16 1.97 3.42
CA GLY A 534 33.82 2.52 3.23
C GLY A 534 32.66 1.60 3.59
N VAL A 535 32.89 0.36 4.07
CA VAL A 535 31.79 -0.54 4.44
C VAL A 535 31.14 -0.09 5.75
N ILE A 536 29.85 0.23 5.69
CA ILE A 536 29.05 0.70 6.83
C ILE A 536 28.12 -0.38 7.40
N ALA A 537 27.77 -1.39 6.61
CA ALA A 537 26.97 -2.53 7.04
C ALA A 537 27.22 -3.75 6.16
N ALA A 538 26.96 -4.94 6.69
CA ALA A 538 27.07 -6.19 5.95
C ALA A 538 26.07 -7.25 6.42
N GLU A 539 25.56 -8.01 5.46
CA GLU A 539 24.75 -9.20 5.64
C GLU A 539 25.45 -10.38 4.97
N LEU A 540 25.49 -11.52 5.64
CA LEU A 540 26.05 -12.76 5.11
C LEU A 540 25.09 -13.90 5.43
N PHE A 541 24.61 -14.58 4.40
CA PHE A 541 23.58 -15.61 4.51
C PHE A 541 24.11 -17.03 4.68
N PRO A 542 25.13 -17.49 3.93
CA PRO A 542 25.55 -18.89 4.00
C PRO A 542 26.45 -19.17 5.20
N LYS A 543 26.68 -20.45 5.47
CA LYS A 543 27.70 -20.94 6.41
C LYS A 543 28.74 -21.81 5.70
N ILE A 544 29.94 -21.87 6.27
CA ILE A 544 30.97 -22.83 5.82
C ILE A 544 30.42 -24.26 6.00
N GLY A 545 30.59 -25.10 4.97
CA GLY A 545 30.06 -26.46 4.88
C GLY A 545 28.71 -26.56 4.14
N GLU A 546 28.05 -25.43 3.84
CA GLU A 546 26.81 -25.45 3.06
C GLU A 546 27.11 -25.68 1.58
N LYS A 547 26.26 -26.49 0.94
CA LYS A 547 26.30 -26.76 -0.51
C LYS A 547 25.35 -25.86 -1.24
N HIS A 548 25.84 -25.24 -2.31
CA HIS A 548 25.02 -24.39 -3.15
C HIS A 548 25.17 -24.71 -4.63
N GLN A 549 24.05 -24.55 -5.32
CA GLN A 549 23.98 -24.56 -6.77
C GLN A 549 23.57 -23.17 -7.26
N LEU A 550 24.25 -22.68 -8.29
CA LEU A 550 23.96 -21.44 -8.98
C LEU A 550 22.69 -21.60 -9.80
N GLN A 551 21.79 -20.63 -9.64
CA GLN A 551 20.60 -20.51 -10.46
C GLN A 551 20.76 -19.34 -11.45
N ARG A 552 20.17 -19.46 -12.63
CA ARG A 552 20.16 -18.38 -13.64
C ARG A 552 19.13 -17.31 -13.28
N LYS A 553 19.41 -16.52 -12.24
CA LYS A 553 18.61 -15.36 -11.80
C LYS A 553 19.49 -14.23 -11.26
N SER A 554 19.09 -12.97 -11.49
CA SER A 554 19.85 -11.79 -11.08
C SER A 554 19.76 -11.45 -9.59
N SER A 555 18.98 -12.20 -8.82
CA SER A 555 18.87 -12.06 -7.37
C SER A 555 19.80 -12.99 -6.59
N GLU A 556 20.57 -13.87 -7.24
CA GLU A 556 21.52 -14.76 -6.55
C GLU A 556 22.62 -13.97 -5.85
N THR A 557 22.77 -14.22 -4.55
CA THR A 557 23.85 -13.66 -3.74
C THR A 557 24.04 -14.44 -2.44
N PHE A 558 25.22 -14.33 -1.85
CA PHE A 558 25.50 -14.78 -0.48
C PHE A 558 25.32 -13.71 0.58
N GLY A 559 24.94 -12.49 0.20
CA GLY A 559 24.73 -11.40 1.13
C GLY A 559 24.98 -10.05 0.49
N TYR A 560 25.01 -9.02 1.31
CA TYR A 560 25.21 -7.66 0.85
C TYR A 560 26.28 -6.98 1.69
N ALA A 561 27.09 -6.13 1.06
CA ALA A 561 27.86 -5.12 1.77
C ALA A 561 27.36 -3.75 1.34
N PHE A 562 27.22 -2.84 2.30
CA PHE A 562 26.78 -1.47 2.11
C PHE A 562 27.99 -0.54 2.25
N ILE A 563 28.22 0.30 1.24
CA ILE A 563 29.37 1.17 1.11
C ILE A 563 28.90 2.62 1.09
N GLU A 564 29.50 3.47 1.91
CA GLU A 564 29.32 4.91 1.88
C GLU A 564 30.49 5.61 1.16
N GLY A 565 30.21 6.70 0.45
CA GLY A 565 31.22 7.51 -0.22
C GLY A 565 30.73 8.89 -0.66
N GLU A 566 31.63 9.65 -1.28
CA GLU A 566 31.39 11.07 -1.66
C GLU A 566 30.90 11.25 -3.09
N SER A 567 31.02 10.21 -3.93
CA SER A 567 30.56 10.19 -5.33
C SER A 567 30.21 8.77 -5.79
N ILE A 568 29.49 8.66 -6.91
CA ILE A 568 29.23 7.37 -7.57
C ILE A 568 30.52 6.59 -7.81
N GLU A 569 31.55 7.24 -8.33
CA GLU A 569 32.84 6.61 -8.66
C GLU A 569 33.57 6.09 -7.43
N SER A 570 33.53 6.84 -6.31
CA SER A 570 34.16 6.41 -5.06
C SER A 570 33.47 5.16 -4.49
N VAL A 571 32.13 5.14 -4.51
CA VAL A 571 31.33 4.01 -4.01
C VAL A 571 31.50 2.81 -4.93
N GLU A 572 31.41 2.98 -6.25
CA GLU A 572 31.58 1.91 -7.24
C GLU A 572 32.96 1.25 -7.13
N ARG A 573 34.02 2.06 -6.98
CA ARG A 573 35.39 1.57 -6.75
C ARG A 573 35.47 0.70 -5.49
N ASN A 574 34.92 1.17 -4.37
CA ASN A 574 34.96 0.42 -3.11
C ASN A 574 34.09 -0.84 -3.17
N MET A 575 32.93 -0.79 -3.83
CA MET A 575 32.11 -1.97 -4.13
C MET A 575 32.89 -3.02 -4.94
N GLN A 576 33.65 -2.58 -5.97
CA GLN A 576 34.50 -3.48 -6.76
C GLN A 576 35.61 -4.13 -5.93
N LEU A 577 36.22 -3.39 -5.00
CA LEU A 577 37.23 -3.93 -4.08
C LEU A 577 36.64 -5.00 -3.16
N VAL A 578 35.48 -4.74 -2.55
CA VAL A 578 34.78 -5.72 -1.70
C VAL A 578 34.38 -6.96 -2.50
N PHE A 579 33.83 -6.76 -3.70
CA PHE A 579 33.44 -7.86 -4.59
C PHE A 579 34.64 -8.77 -4.91
N ASN A 580 35.77 -8.18 -5.31
CA ASN A 580 36.98 -8.93 -5.64
C ASN A 580 37.54 -9.66 -4.41
N ALA A 581 37.66 -8.96 -3.27
CA ALA A 581 38.17 -9.55 -2.03
C ALA A 581 37.34 -10.76 -1.57
N PHE A 582 36.01 -10.64 -1.63
CA PHE A 582 35.11 -11.74 -1.29
C PHE A 582 35.22 -12.90 -2.29
N PHE A 583 35.24 -12.59 -3.59
CA PHE A 583 35.34 -13.59 -4.65
C PHE A 583 36.66 -14.38 -4.57
N ASP A 584 37.78 -13.71 -4.33
CA ASP A 584 39.11 -14.33 -4.27
C ASP A 584 39.28 -15.20 -3.02
N LYS A 585 38.72 -14.77 -1.89
CA LYS A 585 38.75 -15.54 -0.64
C LYS A 585 37.85 -16.77 -0.70
N MET A 586 36.76 -16.73 -1.47
CA MET A 586 35.77 -17.80 -1.52
C MET A 586 36.31 -19.07 -2.20
N LYS A 587 36.28 -20.20 -1.48
CA LYS A 587 36.67 -21.52 -1.95
C LYS A 587 35.52 -22.52 -1.84
N THR A 588 35.31 -23.30 -2.89
CA THR A 588 34.32 -24.39 -2.92
C THR A 588 34.95 -25.72 -3.32
N LYS A 589 34.36 -26.83 -2.89
CA LYS A 589 34.73 -28.22 -3.28
C LYS A 589 33.64 -28.87 -4.12
#